data_AF-A0A7Y2VNN8-F1
#
_entry.id   AF-A0A7Y2VNN8-F1
#
_cell.length_a   1.000
_cell.length_b   1.000
_cell.length_c   1.000
_cell.angle_alpha   90.00
_cell.angle_beta   90.00
_cell.angle_gamma   90.00
#
_symmetry.space_group_name_H-M   'P 1'
#
loop_
_entity.id
_entity.type
_entity.pdbx_description
1 polymer ?
#
loop_
_entity_poly.entity_id
_entity_poly.type
_entity_poly.pdbx_seq_one_letter_code
_entity_poly.pdbx_strand_id
1 'polypeptide(L)'
;MSKLNLGVLFFAIISLLFFSQCKLNKESVLIQDLFELRIYKFENKTQEAKMEEFLEKAFIPAMKRNNIKNIGVFKHLPEYQDSLKQIFVLYPIQASSQFGQISETIYQDSILQKEGDIYINTPYNAPLIERQELILLKPFKGMPFLRPSSLKDDRNDRVYELRSYESPSYSLLRNKIEMFNEGGEIELFEELGFNAVFYAEVLAGSRMPNLMYMTTFKNMESRDTLWKSFFESPQWKVLVDDPYYANNVSKVDIFFLTPTPYSDY
;
A
#
# COMPACT_ATOMS: atom_id res chain seq x y z
N MET A 1 -57.37 24.22 43.61
CA MET A 1 -56.03 24.80 43.37
C MET A 1 -55.00 23.78 43.80
N SER A 2 -54.49 22.97 42.86
CA SER A 2 -53.53 21.90 43.17
C SER A 2 -52.16 22.51 43.46
N LYS A 3 -51.56 22.10 44.58
CA LYS A 3 -50.19 22.47 44.93
C LYS A 3 -49.25 21.73 43.98
N LEU A 4 -48.72 22.44 42.99
CA LEU A 4 -47.66 21.93 42.13
C LEU A 4 -46.43 21.67 43.03
N ASN A 5 -46.07 20.40 43.16
CA ASN A 5 -45.05 19.95 44.10
C ASN A 5 -43.66 20.37 43.55
N LEU A 6 -43.07 21.40 44.14
CA LEU A 6 -41.84 22.06 43.68
C LEU A 6 -40.67 21.07 43.52
N GLY A 7 -40.67 19.96 44.27
CA GLY A 7 -39.69 18.87 44.15
C GLY A 7 -39.76 18.08 42.84
N VAL A 8 -40.95 17.95 42.23
CA VAL A 8 -41.12 17.25 40.94
C VAL A 8 -40.60 18.12 39.79
N LEU A 9 -40.75 19.45 39.90
CA LEU A 9 -40.21 20.40 38.93
C LEU A 9 -38.66 20.45 38.98
N PHE A 10 -38.08 20.33 40.17
CA PHE A 10 -36.62 20.32 40.36
C PHE A 10 -35.96 19.05 39.82
N PHE A 11 -36.60 17.88 39.97
CA PHE A 11 -36.11 16.62 39.43
C PHE A 11 -36.18 16.56 37.89
N ALA A 12 -37.22 17.15 37.28
CA ALA A 12 -37.35 17.22 35.83
C ALA A 12 -36.27 18.12 35.17
N ILE A 13 -35.87 19.20 35.84
CA ILE A 13 -34.83 20.12 35.33
C ILE A 13 -33.43 19.49 35.43
N ILE A 14 -33.14 18.70 36.47
CA ILE A 14 -31.87 17.98 36.59
C ILE A 14 -31.76 16.85 35.55
N SER A 15 -32.86 16.15 35.22
CA SER A 15 -32.85 15.17 34.13
C SER A 15 -32.63 15.80 32.74
N LEU A 16 -33.11 17.03 32.51
CA LEU A 16 -32.92 17.74 31.24
C LEU A 16 -31.49 18.29 31.07
N LEU A 17 -30.78 18.57 32.17
CA LEU A 17 -29.39 19.04 32.12
C LEU A 17 -28.37 17.90 31.96
N PHE A 18 -28.70 16.66 32.36
CA PHE A 18 -27.83 15.49 32.15
C PHE A 18 -27.89 14.92 30.72
N PHE A 19 -28.97 15.15 29.98
CA PHE A 19 -29.08 14.69 28.58
C PHE A 19 -28.32 15.57 27.57
N SER A 20 -27.81 16.74 27.97
CA SER A 20 -27.21 17.71 27.04
C SER A 20 -25.69 17.65 26.92
N GLN A 21 -25.01 16.68 27.57
CA GLN A 21 -23.54 16.54 27.51
C GLN A 21 -23.03 15.26 26.85
N CYS A 22 -23.88 14.46 26.22
CA CYS A 22 -23.41 13.48 25.24
C CYS A 22 -23.12 14.20 23.90
N LYS A 23 -22.13 15.10 23.89
CA LYS A 23 -21.42 15.38 22.64
C LYS A 23 -20.71 14.08 22.29
N LEU A 24 -21.29 13.33 21.34
CA LEU A 24 -20.55 12.31 20.62
C LEU A 24 -19.29 13.00 20.10
N ASN A 25 -18.13 12.73 20.72
CA ASN A 25 -16.86 12.97 20.06
C ASN A 25 -16.87 12.01 18.87
N LYS A 26 -17.35 12.51 17.73
CA LYS A 26 -17.11 11.89 16.45
C LYS A 26 -15.62 12.07 16.24
N GLU A 27 -14.82 11.14 16.74
CA GLU A 27 -13.45 10.97 16.26
C GLU A 27 -13.59 11.02 14.74
N SER A 28 -12.94 12.01 14.12
CA SER A 28 -12.77 12.00 12.69
C SER A 28 -11.93 10.76 12.41
N VAL A 29 -12.59 9.64 12.13
CA VAL A 29 -11.95 8.48 11.53
C VAL A 29 -11.32 9.04 10.27
N LEU A 30 -10.00 9.24 10.29
CA LEU A 30 -9.26 9.54 9.09
C LEU A 30 -9.66 8.44 8.12
N ILE A 31 -10.34 8.80 7.04
CA ILE A 31 -10.65 7.88 5.95
C ILE A 31 -9.28 7.59 5.33
N GLN A 32 -8.62 6.58 5.87
CA GLN A 32 -7.31 6.13 5.45
C GLN A 32 -7.52 5.28 4.20
N ASP A 33 -6.89 5.64 3.09
CA ASP A 33 -6.95 4.81 1.89
C ASP A 33 -6.36 3.42 2.20
N LEU A 34 -7.02 2.36 1.71
CA LEU A 34 -6.34 1.07 1.56
C LEU A 34 -5.48 1.12 0.29
N PHE A 35 -4.49 0.26 0.16
CA PHE A 35 -3.76 0.12 -1.11
C PHE A 35 -4.00 -1.27 -1.69
N GLU A 36 -4.00 -1.33 -3.02
CA GLU A 36 -3.96 -2.60 -3.74
C GLU A 36 -2.64 -2.72 -4.46
N LEU A 37 -1.95 -3.84 -4.25
CA LEU A 37 -0.82 -4.26 -5.07
C LEU A 37 -1.26 -5.49 -5.89
N ARG A 38 -1.37 -5.33 -7.20
CA ARG A 38 -1.56 -6.45 -8.14
C ARG A 38 -0.23 -6.91 -8.68
N ILE A 39 -0.05 -8.21 -8.76
CA ILE A 39 1.12 -8.83 -9.38
C ILE A 39 0.62 -9.75 -10.49
N TYR A 40 0.91 -9.39 -11.73
CA TYR A 40 0.66 -10.24 -12.89
C TYR A 40 1.91 -11.07 -13.16
N LYS A 41 1.75 -12.37 -13.42
CA LYS A 41 2.84 -13.28 -13.79
C LYS A 41 2.61 -13.82 -15.20
N PHE A 42 3.67 -13.94 -16.00
CA PHE A 42 3.63 -14.40 -17.38
C PHE A 42 4.59 -15.57 -17.62
N GLU A 43 4.28 -16.38 -18.63
CA GLU A 43 5.10 -17.50 -19.08
C GLU A 43 6.13 -17.07 -20.12
N ASN A 44 5.87 -16.01 -20.90
CA ASN A 44 6.76 -15.53 -21.97
C ASN A 44 6.71 -14.00 -22.17
N LYS A 45 7.71 -13.44 -22.88
CA LYS A 45 7.82 -11.99 -23.13
C LYS A 45 6.68 -11.45 -24.01
N THR A 46 6.09 -12.30 -24.85
CA THR A 46 4.96 -11.91 -25.69
C THR A 46 3.71 -11.65 -24.86
N GLN A 47 3.45 -12.49 -23.85
CA GLN A 47 2.38 -12.28 -22.88
C GLN A 47 2.60 -10.98 -22.07
N GLU A 48 3.82 -10.79 -21.57
CA GLU A 48 4.20 -9.57 -20.86
C GLU A 48 3.95 -8.31 -21.70
N ALA A 49 4.45 -8.26 -22.93
CA ALA A 49 4.29 -7.09 -23.82
C ALA A 49 2.82 -6.79 -24.15
N LYS A 50 2.00 -7.82 -24.37
CA LYS A 50 0.56 -7.66 -24.59
C LYS A 50 -0.17 -7.20 -23.33
N MET A 51 0.28 -7.62 -22.15
CA MET A 51 -0.25 -7.13 -20.89
C MET A 51 0.16 -5.66 -20.64
N GLU A 52 1.38 -5.26 -20.99
CA GLU A 52 1.78 -3.85 -20.95
C GLU A 52 0.88 -3.00 -21.85
N GLU A 53 0.58 -3.47 -23.07
CA GLU A 53 -0.36 -2.78 -23.96
C GLU A 53 -1.75 -2.63 -23.34
N PHE A 54 -2.29 -3.70 -22.76
CA PHE A 54 -3.57 -3.65 -22.04
C PHE A 54 -3.55 -2.65 -20.88
N LEU A 55 -2.48 -2.68 -20.06
CA LEU A 55 -2.34 -1.82 -18.90
C LEU A 55 -2.24 -0.35 -19.31
N GLU A 56 -1.33 -0.03 -20.22
CA GLU A 56 -1.05 1.32 -20.69
C GLU A 56 -2.26 1.93 -21.41
N LYS A 57 -2.84 1.20 -22.36
CA LYS A 57 -3.83 1.77 -23.28
C LYS A 57 -5.27 1.67 -22.77
N ALA A 58 -5.59 0.70 -21.90
CA ALA A 58 -6.97 0.45 -21.49
C ALA A 58 -7.16 0.56 -19.97
N PHE A 59 -6.44 -0.25 -19.18
CA PHE A 59 -6.68 -0.34 -17.73
C PHE A 59 -6.37 0.96 -16.98
N ILE A 60 -5.16 1.50 -17.15
CA ILE A 60 -4.75 2.73 -16.45
C ILE A 60 -5.62 3.93 -16.85
N PRO A 61 -5.95 4.15 -18.14
CA PRO A 61 -6.94 5.16 -18.52
C PRO A 61 -8.32 4.98 -17.86
N ALA A 62 -8.82 3.74 -17.77
CA ALA A 62 -10.10 3.45 -17.11
C ALA A 62 -10.07 3.76 -15.60
N MET A 63 -8.98 3.40 -14.92
CA MET A 63 -8.74 3.76 -13.52
C MET A 63 -8.79 5.28 -13.32
N LYS A 64 -8.11 6.04 -14.19
CA LYS A 64 -8.08 7.51 -14.16
C LYS A 64 -9.44 8.13 -14.42
N ARG A 65 -10.24 7.59 -15.36
CA ARG A 65 -11.65 8.02 -15.58
C ARG A 65 -12.53 7.81 -14.35
N ASN A 66 -12.23 6.79 -13.55
CA ASN A 66 -12.90 6.49 -12.28
C ASN A 66 -12.26 7.20 -11.07
N ASN A 67 -11.52 8.28 -11.31
CA ASN A 67 -10.88 9.13 -10.29
C ASN A 67 -9.79 8.45 -9.44
N ILE A 68 -9.27 7.30 -9.87
CA ILE A 68 -8.11 6.68 -9.24
C ILE A 68 -6.85 7.31 -9.83
N LYS A 69 -5.99 7.82 -8.95
CA LYS A 69 -4.75 8.53 -9.28
C LYS A 69 -3.58 7.89 -8.54
N ASN A 70 -2.36 8.31 -8.89
CA ASN A 70 -1.13 7.77 -8.30
C ASN A 70 -1.08 6.25 -8.51
N ILE A 71 -1.10 5.84 -9.78
CA ILE A 71 -1.04 4.43 -10.15
C ILE A 71 0.40 4.11 -10.57
N GLY A 72 1.07 3.32 -9.74
CA GLY A 72 2.41 2.81 -10.01
C GLY A 72 2.34 1.55 -10.85
N VAL A 73 3.14 1.50 -11.92
CA VAL A 73 3.34 0.29 -12.71
C VAL A 73 4.83 0.01 -12.81
N PHE A 74 5.24 -1.14 -12.30
CA PHE A 74 6.65 -1.47 -12.14
C PHE A 74 6.98 -2.85 -12.71
N LYS A 75 8.23 -2.99 -13.14
CA LYS A 75 8.82 -4.24 -13.63
C LYS A 75 10.11 -4.50 -12.85
N HIS A 76 10.59 -5.75 -12.86
CA HIS A 76 11.89 -6.08 -12.28
C HIS A 76 13.00 -5.28 -12.94
N LEU A 77 13.97 -4.85 -12.14
CA LEU A 77 15.22 -4.28 -12.61
C LEU A 77 16.07 -5.43 -13.24
N PRO A 78 16.31 -5.43 -14.56
CA PRO A 78 16.79 -6.61 -15.28
C PRO A 78 18.13 -7.17 -14.81
N GLU A 79 18.99 -6.33 -14.23
CA GLU A 79 20.35 -6.68 -13.81
C GLU A 79 20.40 -7.44 -12.47
N TYR A 80 19.35 -7.37 -11.65
CA TYR A 80 19.37 -7.86 -10.25
C TYR A 80 18.44 -9.04 -10.00
N GLN A 81 17.46 -9.24 -10.87
CA GLN A 81 16.51 -10.33 -10.75
C GLN A 81 16.19 -10.81 -12.15
N ASP A 82 16.60 -12.06 -12.46
CA ASP A 82 16.22 -12.70 -13.72
C ASP A 82 14.70 -12.64 -13.81
N SER A 83 14.21 -11.93 -14.84
CA SER A 83 12.83 -11.48 -14.95
C SER A 83 11.91 -12.69 -15.02
N LEU A 84 11.48 -13.21 -13.87
CA LEU A 84 10.19 -13.84 -13.79
C LEU A 84 9.21 -12.76 -14.20
N LYS A 85 8.57 -12.99 -15.34
CA LYS A 85 7.82 -12.00 -16.10
C LYS A 85 6.70 -11.51 -15.22
N GLN A 86 6.93 -10.40 -14.54
CA GLN A 86 6.01 -9.85 -13.58
C GLN A 86 5.85 -8.36 -13.81
N ILE A 87 4.60 -7.91 -13.71
CA ILE A 87 4.25 -6.50 -13.64
C ILE A 87 3.53 -6.28 -12.32
N PHE A 88 3.99 -5.28 -11.58
CA PHE A 88 3.44 -4.85 -10.31
C PHE A 88 2.60 -3.59 -10.56
N VAL A 89 1.35 -3.57 -10.11
CA VAL A 89 0.47 -2.41 -10.21
C VAL A 89 0.00 -2.00 -8.83
N LEU A 90 0.39 -0.81 -8.38
CA LEU A 90 0.08 -0.24 -7.05
C LEU A 90 -0.85 0.96 -7.20
N TYR A 91 -1.94 1.01 -6.44
CA TYR A 91 -2.81 2.19 -6.40
C TYR A 91 -3.59 2.29 -5.09
N PRO A 92 -4.08 3.50 -4.72
CA PRO A 92 -4.91 3.68 -3.55
C PRO A 92 -6.37 3.29 -3.82
N ILE A 93 -7.04 2.79 -2.80
CA ILE A 93 -8.46 2.48 -2.74
C ILE A 93 -9.07 3.36 -1.65
N GLN A 94 -10.02 4.22 -2.02
CA GLN A 94 -10.68 5.08 -1.04
C GLN A 94 -11.57 4.23 -0.12
N ALA A 95 -11.36 4.34 1.19
CA ALA A 95 -11.84 3.40 2.20
C ALA A 95 -13.35 3.45 2.53
N SER A 96 -14.18 4.02 1.66
CA SER A 96 -15.64 3.93 1.78
C SER A 96 -16.27 3.40 0.51
N SER A 97 -17.00 2.30 0.60
CA SER A 97 -17.81 1.63 -0.44
C SER A 97 -17.09 1.10 -1.70
N GLN A 98 -15.87 1.54 -2.03
CA GLN A 98 -15.18 1.10 -3.25
C GLN A 98 -14.55 -0.29 -3.12
N PHE A 99 -14.14 -0.70 -1.91
CA PHE A 99 -13.57 -2.03 -1.69
C PHE A 99 -14.66 -3.10 -1.89
N GLY A 100 -14.60 -3.81 -3.02
CA GLY A 100 -15.61 -4.78 -3.48
C GLY A 100 -16.37 -4.34 -4.73
N GLN A 101 -16.51 -3.02 -4.96
CA GLN A 101 -17.13 -2.47 -6.18
C GLN A 101 -16.09 -2.07 -7.22
N ILE A 102 -14.86 -1.75 -6.83
CA ILE A 102 -13.82 -1.22 -7.72
C ILE A 102 -13.62 -2.09 -8.96
N SER A 103 -13.55 -3.42 -8.80
CA SER A 103 -13.46 -4.34 -9.93
C SER A 103 -14.69 -4.23 -10.82
N GLU A 104 -15.88 -4.25 -10.25
CA GLU A 104 -17.13 -4.14 -11.03
C GLU A 104 -17.23 -2.79 -11.75
N THR A 105 -17.00 -1.68 -11.06
CA THR A 105 -17.03 -0.33 -11.61
C THR A 105 -16.01 -0.15 -12.74
N ILE A 106 -14.77 -0.61 -12.54
CA ILE A 106 -13.73 -0.51 -13.57
C ILE A 106 -14.12 -1.39 -14.76
N TYR A 107 -14.53 -2.64 -14.54
CA TYR A 107 -14.90 -3.54 -15.64
C TYR A 107 -16.24 -3.16 -16.30
N GLN A 108 -17.09 -2.35 -15.70
CA GLN A 108 -18.28 -1.79 -16.38
C GLN A 108 -17.97 -0.58 -17.27
N ASP A 109 -16.75 -0.04 -17.23
CA ASP A 109 -16.31 1.02 -18.14
C ASP A 109 -16.35 0.53 -19.58
N SER A 110 -17.24 1.11 -20.40
CA SER A 110 -17.47 0.68 -21.79
C SER A 110 -16.25 0.87 -22.68
N ILE A 111 -15.39 1.85 -22.38
CA ILE A 111 -14.15 2.07 -23.12
C ILE A 111 -13.15 0.98 -22.74
N LEU A 112 -13.04 0.61 -21.45
CA LEU A 112 -12.22 -0.53 -21.01
C LEU A 112 -12.68 -1.84 -21.65
N GLN A 113 -13.99 -2.11 -21.69
CA GLN A 113 -14.53 -3.32 -22.32
C GLN A 113 -14.14 -3.43 -23.80
N LYS A 114 -14.07 -2.29 -24.50
CA LYS A 114 -13.68 -2.23 -25.91
C LYS A 114 -12.16 -2.27 -26.13
N GLU A 115 -11.42 -1.41 -25.43
CA GLU A 115 -9.97 -1.24 -25.61
C GLU A 115 -9.16 -2.32 -24.89
N GLY A 116 -9.74 -2.92 -23.86
CA GLY A 116 -9.15 -3.98 -23.04
C GLY A 116 -9.49 -5.40 -23.48
N ASP A 117 -10.12 -5.56 -24.64
CA ASP A 117 -10.61 -6.85 -25.18
C ASP A 117 -9.53 -7.94 -25.18
N ILE A 118 -8.28 -7.55 -25.48
CA ILE A 118 -7.12 -8.46 -25.51
C ILE A 118 -6.94 -9.27 -24.23
N TYR A 119 -7.31 -8.72 -23.06
CA TYR A 119 -7.23 -9.39 -21.76
C TYR A 119 -8.60 -9.83 -21.25
N ILE A 120 -9.62 -8.97 -21.37
CA ILE A 120 -10.95 -9.22 -20.80
C ILE A 120 -11.63 -10.42 -21.48
N ASN A 121 -11.46 -10.56 -22.79
CA ASN A 121 -12.05 -11.62 -23.59
C ASN A 121 -10.99 -12.59 -24.14
N THR A 122 -9.86 -12.74 -23.42
CA THR A 122 -8.81 -13.70 -23.80
C THR A 122 -9.40 -15.11 -23.95
N PRO A 123 -9.13 -15.83 -25.06
CA PRO A 123 -9.63 -17.18 -25.25
C PRO A 123 -8.94 -18.16 -24.29
N TYR A 124 -9.68 -19.19 -23.87
CA TYR A 124 -9.22 -20.17 -22.86
C TYR A 124 -7.90 -20.88 -23.23
N ASN A 125 -7.60 -21.01 -24.53
CA ASN A 125 -6.43 -21.71 -25.06
C ASN A 125 -5.26 -20.79 -25.42
N ALA A 126 -5.36 -19.48 -25.17
CA ALA A 126 -4.25 -18.54 -25.33
C ALA A 126 -4.24 -17.52 -24.17
N PRO A 127 -4.09 -17.98 -22.91
CA PRO A 127 -4.11 -17.10 -21.75
C PRO A 127 -3.02 -16.03 -21.85
N LEU A 128 -3.37 -14.79 -21.46
CA LEU A 128 -2.45 -13.66 -21.47
C LEU A 128 -1.56 -13.64 -20.24
N ILE A 129 -2.01 -14.23 -19.13
CA ILE A 129 -1.27 -14.31 -17.86
C ILE A 129 -1.28 -15.74 -17.33
N GLU A 130 -0.23 -16.11 -16.61
CA GLU A 130 -0.19 -17.34 -15.81
C GLU A 130 -1.00 -17.16 -14.51
N ARG A 131 -0.83 -16.00 -13.86
CA ARG A 131 -1.46 -15.72 -12.57
C ARG A 131 -1.62 -14.21 -12.35
N GLN A 132 -2.69 -13.85 -11.67
CA GLN A 132 -2.83 -12.56 -11.00
C GLN A 132 -2.90 -12.80 -9.49
N GLU A 133 -2.08 -12.10 -8.74
CA GLU A 133 -2.20 -11.96 -7.28
C GLU A 133 -2.71 -10.56 -6.94
N LEU A 134 -3.57 -10.48 -5.93
CA LEU A 134 -4.06 -9.23 -5.36
C LEU A 134 -3.66 -9.23 -3.88
N ILE A 135 -2.96 -8.17 -3.47
CA ILE A 135 -2.55 -7.95 -2.10
C ILE A 135 -3.24 -6.70 -1.59
N LEU A 136 -4.05 -6.85 -0.55
CA LEU A 136 -4.71 -5.73 0.12
C LEU A 136 -3.83 -5.24 1.27
N LEU A 137 -3.56 -3.94 1.27
CA LEU A 137 -2.60 -3.30 2.15
C LEU A 137 -3.31 -2.24 3.00
N LYS A 138 -3.12 -2.29 4.31
CA LYS A 138 -3.52 -1.23 5.24
C LYS A 138 -2.29 -0.39 5.59
N PRO A 139 -2.28 0.91 5.27
CA PRO A 139 -1.11 1.73 5.56
C PRO A 139 -0.83 1.83 7.06
N PHE A 140 0.43 2.03 7.38
CA PHE A 140 0.88 2.35 8.73
C PHE A 140 0.40 3.75 9.14
N LYS A 141 0.23 3.96 10.45
CA LYS A 141 -0.27 5.25 10.96
C LYS A 141 0.71 6.39 10.69
N GLY A 142 2.02 6.11 10.64
CA GLY A 142 3.05 7.10 10.28
C GLY A 142 3.02 7.54 8.82
N MET A 143 2.31 6.80 7.94
CA MET A 143 2.22 7.10 6.52
C MET A 143 0.88 6.62 5.93
N PRO A 144 -0.22 7.36 6.15
CA PRO A 144 -1.58 6.91 5.80
C PRO A 144 -1.90 6.96 4.30
N PHE A 145 -1.04 7.52 3.46
CA PHE A 145 -1.26 7.68 2.02
C PHE A 145 -0.03 7.28 1.22
N LEU A 146 -0.24 6.81 -0.01
CA LEU A 146 0.86 6.62 -0.96
C LEU A 146 1.54 7.95 -1.27
N ARG A 147 2.87 7.93 -1.39
CA ARG A 147 3.66 9.10 -1.83
C ARG A 147 4.44 8.76 -3.10
N PRO A 148 4.13 9.38 -4.25
CA PRO A 148 5.02 9.32 -5.41
C PRO A 148 6.42 9.82 -5.08
N SER A 149 7.43 9.25 -5.75
CA SER A 149 8.83 9.63 -5.51
C SER A 149 9.06 11.10 -5.81
N SER A 150 9.66 11.83 -4.87
CA SER A 150 10.05 13.23 -5.02
C SER A 150 11.44 13.43 -5.64
N LEU A 151 12.12 12.34 -6.01
CA LEU A 151 13.42 12.40 -6.66
C LEU A 151 13.32 13.16 -8.00
N LYS A 152 14.35 13.93 -8.33
CA LYS A 152 14.41 14.75 -9.55
C LYS A 152 15.40 14.20 -10.59
N ASP A 153 16.20 13.22 -10.18
CA ASP A 153 17.13 12.50 -11.04
C ASP A 153 16.37 11.69 -12.11
N ASP A 154 17.11 11.19 -13.11
CA ASP A 154 16.55 10.45 -14.23
C ASP A 154 15.65 9.31 -13.71
N ARG A 155 14.43 9.27 -14.23
CA ARG A 155 13.42 8.31 -13.85
C ARG A 155 13.78 6.90 -14.27
N ASN A 156 14.54 6.74 -15.35
CA ASN A 156 14.96 5.43 -15.86
C ASN A 156 15.99 4.76 -14.95
N ASP A 157 16.76 5.54 -14.20
CA ASP A 157 17.77 5.05 -13.27
C ASP A 157 17.18 4.70 -11.90
N ARG A 158 15.95 5.15 -11.61
CA ARG A 158 15.32 4.97 -10.30
C ARG A 158 15.11 3.51 -9.98
N VAL A 159 15.42 3.17 -8.72
CA VAL A 159 15.18 1.86 -8.15
C VAL A 159 14.07 1.97 -7.12
N TYR A 160 12.99 1.24 -7.34
CA TYR A 160 11.95 1.00 -6.35
C TYR A 160 12.24 -0.32 -5.65
N GLU A 161 12.52 -0.28 -4.35
CA GLU A 161 12.78 -1.48 -3.55
C GLU A 161 11.52 -1.86 -2.79
N LEU A 162 10.82 -2.89 -3.25
CA LEU A 162 9.65 -3.46 -2.58
C LEU A 162 10.11 -4.59 -1.66
N ARG A 163 9.71 -4.54 -0.39
CA ARG A 163 10.09 -5.53 0.62
C ARG A 163 8.85 -6.13 1.25
N SER A 164 8.83 -7.45 1.40
CA SER A 164 7.79 -8.21 2.12
C SER A 164 8.41 -8.93 3.31
N TYR A 165 7.96 -8.57 4.51
CA TYR A 165 8.47 -9.10 5.77
C TYR A 165 7.41 -9.99 6.40
N GLU A 166 7.64 -11.29 6.36
CA GLU A 166 6.81 -12.28 7.03
C GLU A 166 7.18 -12.37 8.51
N SER A 167 6.17 -12.53 9.36
CA SER A 167 6.35 -12.74 10.80
C SER A 167 5.92 -14.17 11.19
N PRO A 168 6.54 -14.78 12.22
CA PRO A 168 6.14 -16.12 12.66
C PRO A 168 4.72 -16.18 13.25
N SER A 169 4.16 -15.05 13.70
CA SER A 169 2.82 -14.95 14.27
C SER A 169 2.24 -13.55 14.13
N TYR A 170 0.92 -13.40 14.30
CA TYR A 170 0.27 -12.09 14.30
C TYR A 170 0.74 -11.17 15.45
N SER A 171 1.11 -11.73 16.61
CA SER A 171 1.65 -10.94 17.72
C SER A 171 3.01 -10.35 17.36
N LEU A 172 3.86 -11.13 16.68
CA LEU A 172 5.16 -10.66 16.20
C LEU A 172 5.02 -9.69 15.03
N LEU A 173 4.00 -9.87 14.17
CA LEU A 173 3.63 -8.86 13.18
C LEU A 173 3.25 -7.53 13.84
N ARG A 174 2.39 -7.55 14.89
CA ARG A 174 2.05 -6.33 15.64
C ARG A 174 3.30 -5.67 16.21
N ASN A 175 4.18 -6.45 16.82
CA ASN A 175 5.43 -5.96 17.38
C ASN A 175 6.35 -5.33 16.31
N LYS A 176 6.47 -5.91 15.12
CA LYS A 176 7.26 -5.28 14.04
C LYS A 176 6.58 -4.01 13.49
N ILE A 177 5.25 -4.00 13.38
CA ILE A 177 4.51 -2.79 12.98
C ILE A 177 4.68 -1.68 14.03
N GLU A 178 4.72 -2.02 15.32
CA GLU A 178 5.02 -1.10 16.41
C GLU A 178 6.45 -0.54 16.30
N MET A 179 7.44 -1.40 16.01
CA MET A 179 8.83 -0.96 15.75
C MET A 179 8.88 0.12 14.64
N PHE A 180 8.09 -0.08 13.57
CA PHE A 180 7.96 0.91 12.50
C PHE A 180 7.30 2.21 12.97
N ASN A 181 6.16 2.13 13.65
CA ASN A 181 5.32 3.29 13.93
C ASN A 181 5.65 4.06 15.22
N GLU A 182 6.18 3.37 16.23
CA GLU A 182 6.48 3.92 17.56
C GLU A 182 7.98 3.83 17.88
N GLY A 183 8.65 2.81 17.35
CA GLY A 183 10.07 2.57 17.61
C GLY A 183 11.01 3.57 16.95
N GLY A 184 10.56 4.34 15.96
CA GLY A 184 11.39 5.33 15.28
C GLY A 184 11.95 4.88 13.92
N GLU A 185 11.57 3.70 13.40
CA GLU A 185 12.14 3.19 12.15
C GLU A 185 11.63 3.97 10.93
N ILE A 186 10.37 4.43 10.92
CA ILE A 186 9.85 5.32 9.87
C ILE A 186 10.60 6.66 9.90
N GLU A 187 10.78 7.24 11.08
CA GLU A 187 11.50 8.49 11.28
C GLU A 187 12.94 8.39 10.78
N LEU A 188 13.63 7.29 11.08
CA LEU A 188 14.98 7.03 10.59
C LEU A 188 15.03 6.91 9.05
N PHE A 189 14.04 6.26 8.42
CA PHE A 189 13.95 6.21 6.96
C PHE A 189 13.75 7.60 6.33
N GLU A 190 12.92 8.44 6.94
CA GLU A 190 12.70 9.83 6.49
C GLU A 190 13.97 10.67 6.65
N GLU A 191 14.65 10.59 7.80
CA GLU A 191 15.91 11.29 8.08
C GLU A 191 17.02 10.92 7.10
N LEU A 192 17.12 9.62 6.74
CA LEU A 192 18.11 9.12 5.80
C LEU A 192 17.70 9.30 4.32
N GLY A 193 16.49 9.78 4.05
CA GLY A 193 16.04 10.07 2.69
C GLY A 193 15.79 8.81 1.85
N PHE A 194 15.15 7.79 2.43
CA PHE A 194 14.76 6.56 1.72
C PHE A 194 13.61 6.77 0.71
N ASN A 195 12.98 7.94 0.71
CA ASN A 195 11.88 8.33 -0.20
C ASN A 195 10.80 7.24 -0.27
N ALA A 196 10.23 6.91 0.89
CA ALA A 196 9.21 5.87 0.98
C ALA A 196 8.00 6.18 0.10
N VAL A 197 7.52 5.15 -0.59
CA VAL A 197 6.25 5.18 -1.33
C VAL A 197 5.10 4.76 -0.44
N PHE A 198 5.31 3.74 0.40
CA PHE A 198 4.37 3.31 1.43
C PHE A 198 5.02 2.41 2.49
N TYR A 199 4.37 2.32 3.65
CA TYR A 199 4.52 1.24 4.63
C TYR A 199 3.14 0.70 4.97
N ALA A 200 2.93 -0.62 4.95
CA ALA A 200 1.61 -1.20 5.14
C ALA A 200 1.63 -2.63 5.71
N GLU A 201 0.57 -2.94 6.45
CA GLU A 201 0.20 -4.29 6.85
C GLU A 201 -0.52 -4.98 5.70
N VAL A 202 -0.25 -6.26 5.46
CA VAL A 202 -1.05 -7.06 4.53
C VAL A 202 -2.32 -7.57 5.22
N LEU A 203 -3.48 -7.16 4.73
CA LEU A 203 -4.80 -7.61 5.18
C LEU A 203 -5.28 -8.87 4.44
N ALA A 204 -4.86 -9.03 3.18
CA ALA A 204 -5.12 -10.20 2.37
C ALA A 204 -3.99 -10.40 1.37
N GLY A 205 -3.42 -11.60 1.30
CA GLY A 205 -2.32 -11.97 0.41
C GLY A 205 -1.84 -13.40 0.68
N SER A 206 -1.00 -13.95 -0.20
CA SER A 206 -0.59 -15.37 -0.12
C SER A 206 0.48 -15.69 0.93
N ARG A 207 1.07 -14.67 1.58
CA ARG A 207 2.26 -14.77 2.45
C ARG A 207 2.04 -14.30 3.89
N MET A 208 0.79 -14.24 4.32
CA MET A 208 0.42 -13.73 5.64
C MET A 208 0.83 -14.67 6.79
N PRO A 209 1.11 -14.13 8.00
CA PRO A 209 1.06 -12.72 8.37
C PRO A 209 2.34 -11.98 7.95
N ASN A 210 2.18 -10.85 7.28
CA ASN A 210 3.31 -10.05 6.81
C ASN A 210 2.97 -8.57 6.71
N LEU A 211 4.01 -7.75 6.63
CA LEU A 211 3.94 -6.35 6.22
C LEU A 211 4.72 -6.15 4.92
N MET A 212 4.39 -5.10 4.18
CA MET A 212 5.11 -4.70 2.98
C MET A 212 5.41 -3.20 3.02
N TYR A 213 6.54 -2.81 2.43
CA TYR A 213 6.87 -1.41 2.22
C TYR A 213 7.68 -1.24 0.94
N MET A 214 7.67 -0.04 0.39
CA MET A 214 8.42 0.29 -0.81
C MET A 214 9.15 1.62 -0.64
N THR A 215 10.43 1.63 -0.97
CA THR A 215 11.30 2.82 -0.95
C THR A 215 11.82 3.12 -2.34
N THR A 216 12.26 4.35 -2.59
CA THR A 216 12.78 4.76 -3.90
C THR A 216 14.16 5.39 -3.79
N PHE A 217 15.05 4.97 -4.67
CA PHE A 217 16.42 5.44 -4.75
C PHE A 217 16.73 5.97 -6.14
N LYS A 218 17.77 6.81 -6.23
CA LYS A 218 18.21 7.39 -7.51
C LYS A 218 18.73 6.32 -8.46
N ASN A 219 19.43 5.34 -7.89
CA ASN A 219 20.03 4.18 -8.53
C ASN A 219 20.50 3.19 -7.43
N MET A 220 21.05 2.04 -7.82
CA MET A 220 21.53 1.02 -6.88
C MET A 220 22.69 1.49 -5.99
N GLU A 221 23.60 2.33 -6.50
CA GLU A 221 24.72 2.86 -5.70
C GLU A 221 24.21 3.73 -4.54
N SER A 222 23.24 4.61 -4.82
CA SER A 222 22.60 5.45 -3.80
C SER A 222 21.84 4.61 -2.78
N ARG A 223 21.15 3.55 -3.25
CA ARG A 223 20.46 2.58 -2.40
C ARG A 223 21.42 1.93 -1.42
N ASP A 224 22.54 1.39 -1.92
CA ASP A 224 23.51 0.68 -1.08
C ASP A 224 24.19 1.60 -0.07
N THR A 225 24.48 2.84 -0.49
CA THR A 225 25.01 3.87 0.42
C THR A 225 24.04 4.16 1.56
N LEU A 226 22.74 4.37 1.26
CA LEU A 226 21.75 4.67 2.29
C LEU A 226 21.48 3.48 3.22
N TRP A 227 21.44 2.25 2.70
CA TRP A 227 21.32 1.06 3.55
C TRP A 227 22.53 0.87 4.47
N LYS A 228 23.74 1.14 3.97
CA LYS A 228 24.94 1.14 4.83
C LYS A 228 24.79 2.17 5.97
N SER A 229 24.38 3.39 5.66
CA SER A 229 24.12 4.42 6.68
C SER A 229 23.04 4.02 7.67
N PHE A 230 21.97 3.36 7.21
CA PHE A 230 20.90 2.84 8.07
C PHE A 230 21.44 1.84 9.10
N PHE A 231 22.17 0.81 8.64
CA PHE A 231 22.73 -0.21 9.53
C PHE A 231 23.81 0.33 10.48
N GLU A 232 24.54 1.37 10.07
CA GLU A 232 25.55 2.02 10.91
C GLU A 232 24.94 2.98 11.95
N SER A 233 23.69 3.42 11.76
CA SER A 233 23.05 4.44 12.59
C SER A 233 22.91 3.99 14.07
N PRO A 234 23.19 4.87 15.03
CA PRO A 234 22.98 4.58 16.45
C PRO A 234 21.52 4.20 16.77
N GLN A 235 20.56 4.88 16.14
CA GLN A 235 19.13 4.66 16.33
C GLN A 235 18.73 3.23 15.92
N TRP A 236 19.19 2.76 14.75
CA TRP A 236 18.93 1.39 14.32
C TRP A 236 19.56 0.37 15.25
N LYS A 237 20.80 0.60 15.71
CA LYS A 237 21.49 -0.31 16.63
C LYS A 237 20.73 -0.46 17.94
N VAL A 238 20.23 0.63 18.51
CA VAL A 238 19.36 0.58 19.70
C VAL A 238 18.09 -0.22 19.43
N LEU A 239 17.44 0.01 18.27
CA LEU A 239 16.20 -0.66 17.93
C LEU A 239 16.35 -2.16 17.70
N VAL A 240 17.41 -2.59 17.00
CA VAL A 240 17.63 -4.00 16.69
C VAL A 240 18.16 -4.79 17.89
N ASP A 241 18.88 -4.13 18.82
CA ASP A 241 19.39 -4.74 20.05
C ASP A 241 18.32 -4.80 21.16
N ASP A 242 17.18 -4.12 21.01
CA ASP A 242 16.08 -4.18 21.98
C ASP A 242 15.43 -5.58 21.99
N PRO A 243 15.50 -6.33 23.11
CA PRO A 243 14.88 -7.66 23.21
C PRO A 243 13.37 -7.65 22.96
N TYR A 244 12.69 -6.52 23.14
CA TYR A 244 11.27 -6.37 22.83
C TYR A 244 10.96 -6.56 21.35
N TYR A 245 11.86 -6.15 20.45
CA TYR A 245 11.70 -6.29 18.99
C TYR A 245 12.41 -7.52 18.40
N ALA A 246 12.97 -8.38 19.25
CA ALA A 246 13.71 -9.55 18.77
C ALA A 246 12.81 -10.57 18.06
N ASN A 247 13.31 -11.16 16.97
CA ASN A 247 12.70 -12.29 16.25
C ASN A 247 11.29 -12.02 15.68
N ASN A 248 10.96 -10.76 15.40
CA ASN A 248 9.65 -10.37 14.87
C ASN A 248 9.50 -10.54 13.34
N VAL A 249 10.58 -10.90 12.64
CA VAL A 249 10.61 -11.21 11.21
C VAL A 249 11.21 -12.61 10.99
N SER A 250 10.49 -13.48 10.27
CA SER A 250 10.94 -14.83 9.91
C SER A 250 11.52 -14.92 8.51
N LYS A 251 11.05 -14.08 7.59
CA LYS A 251 11.49 -14.07 6.19
C LYS A 251 11.38 -12.68 5.59
N VAL A 252 12.35 -12.35 4.74
CA VAL A 252 12.37 -11.12 3.95
C VAL A 252 12.50 -11.50 2.48
N ASP A 253 11.52 -11.09 1.67
CA ASP A 253 11.63 -11.06 0.22
C ASP A 253 11.87 -9.61 -0.23
N ILE A 254 12.85 -9.39 -1.11
CA ILE A 254 13.22 -8.07 -1.66
C ILE A 254 13.07 -8.13 -3.17
N PHE A 255 12.43 -7.12 -3.75
CA PHE A 255 12.27 -6.94 -5.19
C PHE A 255 12.83 -5.59 -5.60
N PHE A 256 13.73 -5.60 -6.59
CA PHE A 256 14.24 -4.37 -7.19
C PHE A 256 13.46 -4.10 -8.46
N LEU A 257 12.80 -2.95 -8.51
CA LEU A 257 11.84 -2.61 -9.53
C LEU A 257 12.21 -1.29 -10.22
N THR A 258 11.77 -1.14 -11.46
CA THR A 258 11.87 0.09 -12.26
C THR A 258 10.47 0.47 -12.78
N PRO A 259 10.10 1.76 -12.84
CA PRO A 259 8.77 2.17 -13.29
C PRO A 259 8.66 2.10 -14.82
N THR A 260 7.51 1.66 -15.33
CA THR A 260 7.24 1.72 -16.79
C THR A 260 7.04 3.15 -17.26
N PRO A 261 7.17 3.49 -18.56
CA PRO A 261 6.93 4.86 -19.05
C PRO A 261 5.54 5.44 -18.74
N TYR A 262 4.54 4.59 -18.54
CA TYR A 262 3.14 4.97 -18.29
C TYR A 262 2.71 4.90 -16.81
N SER A 263 3.65 4.61 -15.90
CA SER A 263 3.44 4.71 -14.45
C SER A 263 3.40 6.16 -13.97
N ASP A 264 2.56 6.49 -12.99
CA ASP A 264 2.51 7.82 -12.34
C ASP A 264 3.72 8.07 -11.38
N TYR A 265 4.54 7.04 -11.15
CA TYR A 265 5.73 7.02 -10.27
C TYR A 265 7.03 7.02 -11.07
#